data_AF-A0A925TDU9-F1
#
_entry.id   AF-A0A925TDU9-F1
#
_cell.length_a   1.000
_cell.length_b   1.000
_cell.length_c   1.000
_cell.angle_alpha   90.00
_cell.angle_beta   90.00
_cell.angle_gamma   90.00
#
_symmetry.space_group_name_H-M   'P 1'
#
loop_
_entity.id
_entity.type
_entity.pdbx_description
1 polymer ?
#
loop_
_entity_poly.entity_id
_entity_poly.type
_entity_poly.pdbx_seq_one_letter_code
_entity_poly.pdbx_strand_id
1 'polypeptide(L)'
;PALEEVYPADFATVISLGGPARVGLEDKFRPQFLVGVATVVAKLFIQTGADFAMFGEKDYQQLKAVTRMAKDLDMPIEVVGVATVREPDGLAMSSRNAYLSKSERKLAPAIFRILSEAALKIRGGTDPQAATRAARRSLTELGFKVDYVAARNAETLAVPGDNVEPLRLLAAAWLGKTRLIDNIAV
;
A
#
# COMPACT_ATOMS: atom_id res chain seq x y z
N PRO A 1 -3.55 15.79 -18.77
CA PRO A 1 -4.52 16.90 -18.70
C PRO A 1 -4.02 17.95 -17.71
N ALA A 2 -4.36 19.22 -17.94
CA ALA A 2 -4.15 20.29 -16.97
C ALA A 2 -5.03 20.07 -15.73
N LEU A 3 -4.70 20.70 -14.59
CA LEU A 3 -5.44 20.49 -13.34
C LEU A 3 -6.91 20.91 -13.51
N GLU A 4 -7.14 22.01 -14.19
CA GLU A 4 -8.44 22.65 -14.42
C GLU A 4 -9.33 21.82 -15.37
N GLU A 5 -8.72 21.03 -16.26
CA GLU A 5 -9.44 20.08 -17.13
C GLU A 5 -9.97 18.89 -16.32
N VAL A 6 -9.22 18.46 -15.30
CA VAL A 6 -9.64 17.35 -14.43
C VAL A 6 -10.60 17.84 -13.35
N TYR A 7 -10.32 18.99 -12.75
CA TYR A 7 -11.09 19.58 -11.65
C TYR A 7 -11.47 21.03 -11.99
N PRO A 8 -12.61 21.22 -12.68
CA PRO A 8 -13.20 22.54 -12.86
C PRO A 8 -13.47 23.24 -11.52
N ALA A 9 -13.56 24.58 -11.54
CA ALA A 9 -13.73 25.38 -10.32
C ALA A 9 -15.00 25.03 -9.51
N ASP A 10 -16.02 24.48 -10.16
CA ASP A 10 -17.30 24.04 -9.58
C ASP A 10 -17.37 22.52 -9.34
N PHE A 11 -16.24 21.80 -9.40
CA PHE A 11 -16.19 20.36 -9.14
C PHE A 11 -16.62 20.04 -7.69
N ALA A 12 -17.77 19.39 -7.54
CA ALA A 12 -18.38 19.11 -6.23
C ALA A 12 -18.59 17.61 -5.94
N THR A 13 -18.23 16.72 -6.87
CA THR A 13 -18.47 15.28 -6.71
C THR A 13 -17.44 14.63 -5.78
N VAL A 14 -17.92 13.78 -4.87
CA VAL A 14 -17.07 13.06 -3.91
C VAL A 14 -17.38 11.57 -3.95
N ILE A 15 -16.33 10.74 -3.94
CA ILE A 15 -16.44 9.29 -3.72
C ILE A 15 -16.04 8.98 -2.28
N SER A 16 -16.98 8.39 -1.52
CA SER A 16 -16.72 7.92 -0.17
C SER A 16 -16.41 6.42 -0.18
N LEU A 17 -15.29 6.04 0.44
CA LEU A 17 -14.82 4.65 0.45
C LEU A 17 -14.97 4.03 1.85
N GLY A 18 -15.36 2.75 1.86
CA GLY A 18 -15.31 1.87 3.03
C GLY A 18 -14.35 0.69 2.83
N GLY A 19 -14.56 -0.38 3.61
CA GLY A 19 -13.82 -1.64 3.48
C GLY A 19 -12.30 -1.44 3.48
N PRO A 20 -11.55 -1.94 2.46
CA PRO A 20 -10.08 -1.88 2.44
C PRO A 20 -9.50 -0.46 2.48
N ALA A 21 -10.30 0.58 2.17
CA ALA A 21 -9.86 1.97 2.26
C ALA A 21 -9.95 2.58 3.67
N ARG A 22 -10.50 1.85 4.66
CA ARG A 22 -10.77 2.33 6.03
C ARG A 22 -10.40 1.26 7.09
N VAL A 23 -9.13 0.88 7.12
CA VAL A 23 -8.63 -0.22 7.97
C VAL A 23 -7.50 0.20 8.92
N GLY A 24 -7.21 1.50 9.00
CA GLY A 24 -6.19 2.04 9.90
C GLY A 24 -4.74 1.89 9.39
N LEU A 25 -4.56 1.80 8.07
CA LEU A 25 -3.26 1.79 7.38
C LEU A 25 -2.98 3.19 6.80
N GLU A 26 -2.78 3.35 5.49
CA GLU A 26 -2.57 4.67 4.87
C GLU A 26 -3.71 5.64 5.17
N ASP A 27 -4.94 5.15 5.30
CA ASP A 27 -6.11 5.96 5.67
C ASP A 27 -5.98 6.64 7.04
N LYS A 28 -5.21 6.07 7.98
CA LYS A 28 -4.95 6.71 9.27
C LYS A 28 -3.90 7.82 9.16
N PHE A 29 -2.84 7.59 8.38
CA PHE A 29 -1.70 8.51 8.30
C PHE A 29 -1.84 9.55 7.18
N ARG A 30 -2.77 9.32 6.25
CA ARG A 30 -3.08 10.16 5.09
C ARG A 30 -4.61 10.18 4.86
N PRO A 31 -5.41 10.80 5.76
CA PRO A 31 -6.87 10.64 5.78
C PRO A 31 -7.60 10.92 4.47
N GLN A 32 -7.13 11.90 3.71
CA GLN A 32 -7.76 12.32 2.45
C GLN A 32 -7.16 11.64 1.20
N PHE A 33 -6.08 10.87 1.36
CA PHE A 33 -5.33 10.32 0.22
C PHE A 33 -6.17 9.39 -0.65
N LEU A 34 -6.82 8.38 -0.07
CA LEU A 34 -7.57 7.39 -0.83
C LEU A 34 -8.84 7.96 -1.46
N VAL A 35 -9.44 8.99 -0.86
CA VAL A 35 -10.60 9.69 -1.43
C VAL A 35 -10.18 10.40 -2.72
N GLY A 36 -9.08 11.17 -2.69
CA GLY A 36 -8.55 11.81 -3.89
C GLY A 36 -8.15 10.81 -4.98
N VAL A 37 -7.56 9.67 -4.59
CA VAL A 37 -7.21 8.60 -5.55
C VAL A 37 -8.46 8.00 -6.19
N ALA A 38 -9.48 7.65 -5.40
CA ALA A 38 -10.72 7.10 -5.96
C ALA A 38 -11.39 8.08 -6.93
N THR A 39 -11.49 9.35 -6.57
CA THR A 39 -12.10 10.38 -7.44
C THR A 39 -11.37 10.49 -8.77
N VAL A 40 -10.03 10.63 -8.76
CA VAL A 40 -9.28 10.77 -10.02
C VAL A 40 -9.33 9.48 -10.85
N VAL A 41 -9.22 8.31 -10.22
CA VAL A 41 -9.22 7.03 -10.91
C VAL A 41 -10.58 6.73 -11.53
N ALA A 42 -11.69 6.99 -10.83
CA ALA A 42 -13.03 6.83 -11.38
C ALA A 42 -13.24 7.71 -12.63
N LYS A 43 -12.81 8.97 -12.58
CA LYS A 43 -12.86 9.86 -13.76
C LYS A 43 -12.04 9.29 -14.93
N LEU A 44 -10.83 8.78 -14.66
CA LEU A 44 -9.97 8.20 -15.69
C LEU A 44 -10.57 6.92 -16.29
N PHE A 45 -11.15 6.04 -15.48
CA PHE A 45 -11.82 4.84 -15.99
C PHE A 45 -12.97 5.20 -16.93
N ILE A 46 -13.81 6.15 -16.53
CA ILE A 46 -14.93 6.64 -17.36
C ILE A 46 -14.44 7.28 -18.66
N GLN A 47 -13.42 8.15 -18.58
CA GLN A 47 -12.93 8.90 -19.75
C GLN A 47 -12.17 8.03 -20.75
N THR A 48 -11.44 7.03 -20.26
CA THR A 48 -10.62 6.16 -21.12
C THR A 48 -11.43 5.03 -21.75
N GLY A 49 -12.48 4.54 -21.07
CA GLY A 49 -13.22 3.36 -21.51
C GLY A 49 -12.34 2.11 -21.61
N ALA A 50 -11.26 2.04 -20.85
CA ALA A 50 -10.31 0.93 -20.91
C ALA A 50 -10.90 -0.34 -20.29
N ASP A 51 -10.59 -1.50 -20.88
CA ASP A 51 -10.99 -2.80 -20.34
C ASP A 51 -10.13 -3.24 -19.16
N PHE A 52 -8.87 -2.78 -19.10
CA PHE A 52 -7.90 -3.16 -18.07
C PHE A 52 -7.18 -1.92 -17.51
N ALA A 53 -6.96 -1.90 -16.20
CA ALA A 53 -6.11 -0.92 -15.53
C ALA A 53 -5.07 -1.58 -14.64
N MET A 54 -3.80 -1.26 -14.90
CA MET A 54 -2.64 -1.84 -14.21
C MET A 54 -2.26 -1.01 -12.98
N PHE A 55 -2.21 -1.62 -11.80
CA PHE A 55 -1.83 -0.96 -10.55
C PHE A 55 -0.73 -1.74 -9.83
N GLY A 56 0.32 -1.04 -9.41
CA GLY A 56 1.44 -1.66 -8.71
C GLY A 56 1.05 -2.17 -7.32
N GLU A 57 1.41 -3.42 -7.01
CA GLU A 57 1.19 -4.07 -5.72
C GLU A 57 1.89 -3.36 -4.55
N LYS A 58 2.91 -2.53 -4.82
CA LYS A 58 3.59 -1.72 -3.81
C LYS A 58 2.60 -0.87 -3.00
N ASP A 59 1.65 -0.25 -3.68
CA ASP A 59 0.59 0.55 -3.09
C ASP A 59 -0.65 -0.33 -2.82
N TYR A 60 -0.47 -1.42 -2.08
CA TYR A 60 -1.46 -2.50 -1.97
C TYR A 60 -2.83 -2.05 -1.45
N GLN A 61 -2.87 -1.12 -0.48
CA GLN A 61 -4.14 -0.57 -0.01
C GLN A 61 -4.88 0.23 -1.09
N GLN A 62 -4.13 0.98 -1.92
CA GLN A 62 -4.71 1.68 -3.06
C GLN A 62 -5.27 0.68 -4.08
N LEU A 63 -4.49 -0.36 -4.42
CA LEU A 63 -4.94 -1.43 -5.32
C LEU A 63 -6.26 -2.02 -4.84
N LYS A 64 -6.39 -2.40 -3.56
CA LYS A 64 -7.63 -2.97 -3.02
C LYS A 64 -8.78 -1.97 -2.94
N ALA A 65 -8.50 -0.71 -2.60
CA ALA A 65 -9.51 0.34 -2.60
C ALA A 65 -10.08 0.58 -4.01
N VAL A 66 -9.22 0.70 -5.02
CA VAL A 66 -9.63 0.90 -6.43
C VAL A 66 -10.34 -0.33 -6.99
N THR A 67 -9.82 -1.53 -6.72
CA THR A 67 -10.47 -2.80 -7.14
C THR A 67 -11.88 -2.89 -6.57
N ARG A 68 -12.04 -2.57 -5.27
CA ARG A 68 -13.35 -2.59 -4.62
C ARG A 68 -14.29 -1.52 -5.19
N MET A 69 -13.79 -0.31 -5.42
CA MET A 69 -14.56 0.78 -6.03
C MET A 69 -15.07 0.41 -7.43
N ALA A 70 -14.21 -0.12 -8.30
CA ALA A 70 -14.61 -0.53 -9.64
C ALA A 70 -15.72 -1.59 -9.59
N LYS A 71 -15.58 -2.57 -8.68
CA LYS A 71 -16.61 -3.59 -8.45
C LYS A 71 -17.92 -3.02 -7.91
N ASP A 72 -17.86 -2.19 -6.87
CA ASP A 72 -19.07 -1.67 -6.19
C ASP A 72 -19.85 -0.67 -7.06
N LEU A 73 -19.20 -0.07 -8.07
CA LEU A 73 -19.81 0.87 -9.01
C LEU A 73 -20.10 0.25 -10.38
N ASP A 74 -20.04 -1.09 -10.49
CA ASP A 74 -20.29 -1.84 -11.73
C ASP A 74 -19.49 -1.31 -12.93
N MET A 75 -18.26 -0.84 -12.69
CA MET A 75 -17.41 -0.30 -13.75
C MET A 75 -16.92 -1.43 -14.66
N PRO A 76 -17.06 -1.32 -15.99
CA PRO A 76 -16.65 -2.37 -16.93
C PRO A 76 -15.13 -2.33 -17.17
N ILE A 77 -14.35 -2.49 -16.09
CA ILE A 77 -12.88 -2.47 -16.12
C ILE A 77 -12.31 -3.46 -15.12
N GLU A 78 -11.31 -4.22 -15.55
CA GLU A 78 -10.56 -5.13 -14.70
C GLU A 78 -9.33 -4.42 -14.10
N VAL A 79 -9.25 -4.38 -12.77
CA VAL A 79 -8.11 -3.81 -12.05
C VAL A 79 -7.08 -4.91 -11.78
N VAL A 80 -5.94 -4.83 -12.46
CA VAL A 80 -4.89 -5.85 -12.44
C VAL A 80 -3.72 -5.41 -11.56
N GLY A 81 -3.39 -6.22 -10.56
CA GLY A 81 -2.23 -6.02 -9.70
C GLY A 81 -0.93 -6.40 -10.40
N VAL A 82 0.04 -5.50 -10.44
CA VAL A 82 1.37 -5.73 -11.02
C VAL A 82 2.41 -5.83 -9.91
N ALA A 83 3.21 -6.88 -9.92
CA ALA A 83 4.23 -7.13 -8.89
C ALA A 83 5.14 -5.91 -8.67
N THR A 84 5.49 -5.67 -7.41
CA THR A 84 6.41 -4.58 -7.03
C THR A 84 7.76 -4.75 -7.72
N VAL A 85 8.12 -3.79 -8.58
CA VAL A 85 9.46 -3.71 -9.15
C VAL A 85 10.44 -3.27 -8.07
N ARG A 86 11.58 -3.94 -8.00
CA ARG A 86 12.60 -3.72 -6.97
C ARG A 86 13.94 -3.36 -7.60
N GLU A 87 14.68 -2.52 -6.89
CA GLU A 87 16.11 -2.27 -7.12
C GLU A 87 16.91 -3.57 -6.90
N PRO A 88 18.15 -3.69 -7.40
CA PRO A 88 18.97 -4.90 -7.23
C PRO A 88 19.19 -5.33 -5.77
N ASP A 89 19.12 -4.39 -4.83
CA ASP A 89 19.25 -4.64 -3.39
C ASP A 89 17.92 -4.93 -2.69
N GLY A 90 16.82 -5.03 -3.44
CA GLY A 90 15.49 -5.42 -2.95
C GLY A 90 14.60 -4.24 -2.53
N LEU A 91 15.12 -3.01 -2.49
CA LEU A 91 14.29 -1.84 -2.19
C LEU A 91 13.20 -1.67 -3.25
N ALA A 92 11.94 -1.52 -2.83
CA ALA A 92 10.84 -1.23 -3.74
C ALA A 92 11.12 0.07 -4.53
N MET A 93 10.98 0.02 -5.85
CA MET A 93 11.21 1.20 -6.69
C MET A 93 10.20 2.30 -6.36
N SER A 94 10.70 3.53 -6.24
CA SER A 94 9.92 4.69 -5.86
C SER A 94 10.63 5.95 -6.32
N SER A 95 9.91 6.88 -6.93
CA SER A 95 10.46 8.23 -7.19
C SER A 95 10.98 8.90 -5.92
N ARG A 96 10.36 8.59 -4.77
CA ARG A 96 10.78 9.08 -3.45
C ARG A 96 12.14 8.56 -3.00
N ASN A 97 12.67 7.49 -3.60
CA ASN A 97 14.01 6.99 -3.26
C ASN A 97 15.09 8.03 -3.60
N ALA A 98 14.83 8.93 -4.56
CA ALA A 98 15.73 10.03 -4.90
C ALA A 98 15.91 11.06 -3.76
N TYR A 99 15.02 11.06 -2.76
CA TYR A 99 15.10 11.97 -1.60
C TYR A 99 15.93 11.40 -0.45
N LEU A 100 16.36 10.14 -0.54
CA LEU A 100 17.21 9.51 0.45
C LEU A 100 18.63 10.03 0.31
N SER A 101 19.24 10.45 1.41
CA SER A 101 20.68 10.64 1.48
C SER A 101 21.42 9.31 1.25
N LYS A 102 22.73 9.37 1.01
CA LYS A 102 23.55 8.17 0.76
C LYS A 102 23.48 7.15 1.90
N SER A 103 23.45 7.59 3.16
CA SER A 103 23.33 6.71 4.33
C SER A 103 21.93 6.11 4.44
N GLU A 104 20.89 6.91 4.27
CA GLU A 104 19.50 6.44 4.28
C GLU A 104 19.24 5.45 3.14
N ARG A 105 19.75 5.71 1.92
CA ARG A 105 19.60 4.80 0.78
C ARG A 105 20.24 3.44 1.03
N LYS A 106 21.41 3.39 1.70
CA LYS A 106 22.06 2.12 2.09
C LYS A 106 21.23 1.33 3.10
N LEU A 107 20.50 2.03 3.98
CA LEU A 107 19.69 1.41 5.02
C LEU A 107 18.28 1.03 4.54
N ALA A 108 17.73 1.75 3.56
CA ALA A 108 16.37 1.58 3.07
C ALA A 108 15.97 0.14 2.71
N PRO A 109 16.80 -0.71 2.07
CA PRO A 109 16.47 -2.11 1.79
C PRO A 109 16.15 -2.96 3.03
N ALA A 110 16.53 -2.51 4.23
CA ALA A 110 16.20 -3.20 5.47
C ALA A 110 14.70 -3.40 5.66
N ILE A 111 13.84 -2.51 5.13
CA ILE A 111 12.39 -2.67 5.19
C ILE A 111 11.93 -3.96 4.50
N PHE A 112 12.42 -4.21 3.29
CA PHE A 112 12.10 -5.40 2.53
C PHE A 112 12.64 -6.66 3.20
N ARG A 113 13.90 -6.62 3.66
CA ARG A 113 14.54 -7.75 4.36
C ARG A 113 13.75 -8.14 5.62
N ILE A 114 13.44 -7.18 6.48
CA ILE A 114 12.73 -7.44 7.74
C ILE A 114 11.30 -7.96 7.48
N LEU A 115 10.60 -7.42 6.49
CA LEU A 115 9.28 -7.95 6.12
C LEU A 115 9.38 -9.37 5.55
N SER A 116 10.41 -9.66 4.76
CA SER A 116 10.62 -11.00 4.21
C SER A 116 10.92 -12.03 5.31
N GLU A 117 11.75 -11.67 6.28
CA GLU A 117 12.03 -12.50 7.47
C GLU A 117 10.76 -12.74 8.30
N ALA A 118 9.93 -11.71 8.50
CA ALA A 118 8.66 -11.84 9.21
C ALA A 118 7.65 -12.70 8.44
N ALA A 119 7.56 -12.54 7.11
CA ALA A 119 6.73 -13.37 6.25
C ALA A 119 7.14 -14.85 6.33
N LEU A 120 8.44 -15.15 6.29
CA LEU A 120 8.95 -16.52 6.45
C LEU A 120 8.56 -17.12 7.81
N LYS A 121 8.67 -16.34 8.90
CA LYS A 121 8.25 -16.78 10.24
C LYS A 121 6.76 -17.10 10.31
N ILE A 122 5.92 -16.27 9.68
CA ILE A 122 4.47 -16.50 9.66
C ILE A 122 4.14 -17.79 8.88
N ARG A 123 4.76 -17.99 7.71
CA ARG A 123 4.61 -19.25 6.96
C ARG A 123 5.09 -20.47 7.73
N GLY A 124 6.06 -20.29 8.63
CA GLY A 124 6.53 -21.30 9.58
C GLY A 124 5.64 -21.49 10.82
N GLY A 125 4.47 -20.85 10.90
CA GLY A 125 3.52 -21.00 12.00
C GLY A 125 3.66 -19.99 13.14
N THR A 126 4.52 -18.98 13.00
CA THR A 126 4.56 -17.89 13.99
C THR A 126 3.30 -17.04 13.88
N ASP A 127 2.70 -16.70 15.03
CA ASP A 127 1.57 -15.76 15.10
C ASP A 127 1.87 -14.45 14.32
N PRO A 128 1.01 -14.04 13.37
CA PRO A 128 1.19 -12.82 12.60
C PRO A 128 1.36 -11.56 13.45
N GLN A 129 0.67 -11.46 14.59
CA GLN A 129 0.83 -10.30 15.46
C GLN A 129 2.21 -10.29 16.15
N ALA A 130 2.71 -11.45 16.58
CA ALA A 130 4.05 -11.57 17.13
C ALA A 130 5.14 -11.22 16.09
N ALA A 131 4.99 -11.72 14.86
CA ALA A 131 5.92 -11.45 13.76
C ALA A 131 5.95 -9.95 13.39
N THR A 132 4.78 -9.31 13.28
CA THR A 132 4.67 -7.86 13.00
C THR A 132 5.23 -7.00 14.12
N ARG A 133 5.00 -7.36 15.40
CA ARG A 133 5.63 -6.67 16.55
C ARG A 133 7.15 -6.76 16.51
N ALA A 134 7.70 -7.93 16.19
CA ALA A 134 9.13 -8.13 16.05
C ALA A 134 9.72 -7.30 14.90
N ALA A 135 9.09 -7.35 13.71
CA ALA A 135 9.49 -6.56 12.56
C ALA A 135 9.48 -5.04 12.86
N ARG A 136 8.45 -4.55 13.56
CA ARG A 136 8.38 -3.15 13.99
C ARG A 136 9.56 -2.77 14.87
N ARG A 137 9.91 -3.61 15.86
CA ARG A 137 11.08 -3.35 16.73
C ARG A 137 12.38 -3.29 15.94
N SER A 138 12.62 -4.26 15.06
CA SER A 138 13.84 -4.30 14.23
C SER A 138 13.97 -3.08 13.31
N LEU A 139 12.87 -2.58 12.75
CA LEU A 139 12.89 -1.34 11.98
C LEU A 139 13.23 -0.13 12.88
N THR A 140 12.63 -0.04 14.06
CA THR A 140 12.91 1.05 15.01
C THR A 140 14.35 1.05 15.51
N GLU A 141 14.92 -0.12 15.82
CA GLU A 141 16.33 -0.28 16.22
C GLU A 141 17.31 0.18 15.12
N LEU A 142 16.92 0.04 13.85
CA LEU A 142 17.67 0.54 12.71
C LEU A 142 17.46 2.05 12.44
N GLY A 143 16.67 2.75 13.27
CA GLY A 143 16.44 4.19 13.15
C GLY A 143 15.25 4.58 12.28
N PHE A 144 14.42 3.63 11.85
CA PHE A 144 13.16 3.97 11.17
C PHE A 144 12.12 4.46 12.18
N LYS A 145 11.44 5.56 11.85
CA LYS A 145 10.20 5.94 12.56
C LYS A 145 9.02 5.22 11.92
N VAL A 146 8.51 4.18 12.56
CA VAL A 146 7.51 3.27 12.00
C VAL A 146 6.09 3.78 12.24
N ASP A 147 5.34 4.01 11.16
CA ASP A 147 3.90 4.30 11.21
C ASP A 147 3.12 3.02 11.51
N TYR A 148 3.37 1.96 10.72
CA TYR A 148 2.79 0.64 10.96
C TYR A 148 3.64 -0.49 10.39
N VAL A 149 3.51 -1.67 11.01
CA VAL A 149 3.74 -2.98 10.40
C VAL A 149 2.52 -3.83 10.75
N ALA A 150 1.83 -4.39 9.76
CA ALA A 150 0.57 -5.08 9.97
C ALA A 150 0.43 -6.27 9.03
N ALA A 151 -0.03 -7.41 9.56
CA ALA A 151 -0.52 -8.52 8.77
C ALA A 151 -2.03 -8.37 8.63
N ARG A 152 -2.54 -8.47 7.40
CA ARG A 152 -3.95 -8.28 7.07
C ARG A 152 -4.44 -9.39 6.15
N ASN A 153 -5.73 -9.69 6.15
CA ASN A 153 -6.34 -10.50 5.10
C ASN A 153 -5.98 -9.91 3.73
N ALA A 154 -5.48 -10.73 2.80
CA ALA A 154 -4.91 -10.26 1.55
C ALA A 154 -5.92 -9.60 0.60
N GLU A 155 -7.22 -9.83 0.78
CA GLU A 155 -8.27 -9.29 -0.07
C GLU A 155 -8.95 -8.07 0.56
N THR A 156 -9.43 -8.23 1.79
CA THR A 156 -10.25 -7.23 2.48
C THR A 156 -9.44 -6.21 3.27
N LEU A 157 -8.16 -6.52 3.55
CA LEU A 157 -7.30 -5.80 4.48
C LEU A 157 -7.84 -5.71 5.92
N ALA A 158 -8.83 -6.53 6.26
CA ALA A 158 -9.31 -6.68 7.62
C ALA A 158 -8.21 -7.26 8.53
N VAL A 159 -8.35 -7.05 9.85
CA VAL A 159 -7.54 -7.80 10.83
C VAL A 159 -7.84 -9.28 10.61
N PRO A 160 -6.81 -10.14 10.48
CA PRO A 160 -7.04 -11.54 10.20
C PRO A 160 -7.70 -12.24 11.40
N GLY A 161 -8.54 -13.22 11.10
CA GLY A 161 -9.19 -14.07 12.11
C GLY A 161 -8.33 -15.28 12.48
N ASP A 162 -8.93 -16.25 13.18
CA ASP A 162 -8.25 -17.49 13.59
C ASP A 162 -8.14 -18.54 12.46
N ASN A 163 -8.83 -18.31 11.34
CA ASN A 163 -8.80 -19.22 10.19
C ASN A 163 -7.53 -19.03 9.36
N VAL A 164 -7.07 -20.10 8.73
CA VAL A 164 -6.00 -20.04 7.74
C VAL A 164 -6.53 -19.30 6.51
N GLU A 165 -5.99 -18.11 6.26
CA GLU A 165 -6.37 -17.26 5.13
C GLU A 165 -5.12 -16.63 4.49
N PRO A 166 -5.16 -16.28 3.18
CA PRO A 166 -4.06 -15.56 2.56
C PRO A 166 -3.83 -14.21 3.25
N LEU A 167 -2.58 -13.92 3.60
CA LEU A 167 -2.23 -12.70 4.30
C LEU A 167 -1.38 -11.77 3.44
N ARG A 168 -1.45 -10.48 3.76
CA ARG A 168 -0.52 -9.47 3.28
C ARG A 168 0.15 -8.83 4.48
N LEU A 169 1.47 -8.88 4.53
CA LEU A 169 2.27 -8.16 5.50
C LEU A 169 2.65 -6.81 4.90
N LEU A 170 2.21 -5.71 5.51
CA LEU A 170 2.43 -4.35 5.02
C LEU A 170 3.21 -3.53 6.04
N ALA A 171 4.07 -2.63 5.57
CA ALA A 171 4.70 -1.63 6.42
C ALA A 171 4.75 -0.25 5.77
N ALA A 172 4.69 0.76 6.63
CA ALA A 172 5.08 2.11 6.31
C ALA A 172 5.99 2.66 7.41
N ALA A 173 7.10 3.24 6.99
CA ALA A 173 8.08 3.80 7.91
C ALA A 173 8.84 4.97 7.29
N TRP A 174 9.23 5.90 8.14
CA TRP A 174 10.03 7.06 7.77
C TRP A 174 11.51 6.77 7.98
N LEU A 175 12.32 7.15 7.01
CA LEU A 175 13.76 7.18 7.09
C LEU A 175 14.21 8.62 6.79
N GLY A 176 14.61 9.31 7.86
CA GLY A 176 14.73 10.76 7.87
C GLY A 176 13.43 11.45 7.47
N LYS A 177 13.44 12.16 6.34
CA LYS A 177 12.27 12.87 5.80
C LYS A 177 11.48 12.05 4.77
N THR A 178 11.99 10.88 4.36
CA THR A 178 11.40 10.09 3.29
C THR A 178 10.54 8.97 3.88
N ARG A 179 9.26 8.95 3.54
CA ARG A 179 8.34 7.87 3.91
C ARG A 179 8.37 6.76 2.88
N LEU A 180 8.73 5.57 3.33
CA LEU A 180 8.79 4.34 2.54
C LEU A 180 7.60 3.45 2.89
N ILE A 181 7.14 2.70 1.89
CA ILE A 181 6.14 1.64 2.06
C ILE A 181 6.65 0.39 1.35
N ASP A 182 6.32 -0.77 1.90
CA ASP A 182 6.56 -2.06 1.26
C ASP A 182 5.57 -3.09 1.80
N ASN A 183 5.40 -4.19 1.08
CA ASN A 183 4.54 -5.29 1.49
C ASN A 183 4.96 -6.62 0.88
N ILE A 184 4.56 -7.72 1.53
CA ILE A 184 4.86 -9.11 1.16
C ILE A 184 3.60 -9.95 1.28
N ALA A 185 3.26 -10.73 0.25
CA ALA A 185 2.26 -11.79 0.34
C ALA A 185 2.75 -12.89 1.28
N VAL A 186 1.91 -13.40 2.17
CA VAL A 186 2.28 -14.41 3.16
C VAL A 186 1.45 -15.67 2.94
#